data_AF-A0A330LY32-F1
#
_entry.id   AF-A0A330LY32-F1
#
_cell.length_a   1.000
_cell.length_b   1.000
_cell.length_c   1.000
_cell.angle_alpha   90.00
_cell.angle_beta   90.00
_cell.angle_gamma   90.00
#
_symmetry.space_group_name_H-M   'P 1'
#
loop_
_entity.id
_entity.type
_entity.pdbx_description
1 polymer ?
#
loop_
_entity_poly.entity_id
_entity_poly.type
_entity_poly.pdbx_seq_one_letter_code
_entity_poly.pdbx_strand_id
1 'polypeptide(L)'
;MKAIISIICLLFAGSAIAECAPNIHLSEITYARNSSYFPSKYAKQLDELIESTSNKPGYLLLEFQILKLQASDDVRKYNMWLANRRIDRIKQYLTNSHYPAPVISRILTASNEDLRDVSISWCNGTQSSAAVALAAADKPPPVKDISLASINSEDDASINSDTHAGTFSGSR
;
A
#
# COMPACT_ATOMS: atom_id res chain seq x y z
N MET A 1 39.62 -17.55 37.19
CA MET A 1 38.21 -17.06 37.13
C MET A 1 38.02 -16.35 35.80
N LYS A 2 37.06 -16.80 34.98
CA LYS A 2 36.79 -16.28 33.63
C LYS A 2 35.76 -15.15 33.73
N ALA A 3 36.10 -13.94 33.29
CA ALA A 3 35.16 -12.83 33.16
C ALA A 3 34.57 -12.85 31.75
N ILE A 4 33.25 -13.07 31.65
CA ILE A 4 32.50 -13.02 30.40
C ILE A 4 32.10 -11.55 30.18
N ILE A 5 32.67 -10.93 29.16
CA ILE A 5 32.32 -9.57 28.73
C ILE A 5 31.01 -9.67 27.94
N SER A 6 29.91 -9.25 28.55
CA SER A 6 28.60 -9.19 27.92
C SER A 6 28.51 -7.92 27.07
N ILE A 7 28.57 -8.08 25.75
CA ILE A 7 28.36 -7.00 24.77
C ILE A 7 26.85 -6.75 24.67
N ILE A 8 26.38 -5.66 25.27
CA ILE A 8 25.02 -5.16 25.11
C ILE A 8 25.01 -4.26 23.87
N CYS A 9 24.57 -4.80 22.73
CA CYS A 9 24.26 -4.00 21.55
C CYS A 9 22.94 -3.25 21.77
N LEU A 10 23.03 -1.99 22.17
CA LEU A 10 21.92 -1.02 22.14
C LEU A 10 21.57 -0.71 20.67
N LEU A 11 20.57 -1.40 20.13
CA LEU A 11 19.93 -1.04 18.88
C LEU A 11 19.11 0.24 19.10
N PHE A 12 19.71 1.39 18.81
CA PHE A 12 18.96 2.63 18.62
C PHE A 12 18.16 2.50 17.32
N ALA A 13 16.94 1.98 17.42
CA ALA A 13 15.93 2.10 16.37
C ALA A 13 15.43 3.55 16.37
N GLY A 14 16.19 4.45 15.73
CA GLY A 14 15.70 5.80 15.44
C GLY A 14 14.53 5.71 14.47
N SER A 15 13.38 6.26 14.86
CA SER A 15 12.23 6.45 13.97
C SER A 15 12.66 7.40 12.85
N ALA A 16 13.13 6.85 11.74
CA ALA A 16 13.55 7.66 10.62
C ALA A 16 12.30 8.18 9.91
N ILE A 17 12.03 9.46 10.18
CA ILE A 17 10.95 10.21 9.58
C ILE A 17 11.36 10.43 8.12
N ALA A 18 10.51 10.02 7.18
CA ALA A 18 10.73 10.28 5.76
C ALA A 18 10.70 11.80 5.52
N GLU A 19 11.88 12.43 5.46
CA GLU A 19 12.04 13.84 5.15
C GLU A 19 12.23 13.98 3.62
N CYS A 20 11.31 14.71 2.98
CA CYS A 20 11.25 14.87 1.53
C CYS A 20 11.74 16.29 1.15
N ALA A 21 13.02 16.56 1.42
CA ALA A 21 13.59 17.90 1.33
C ALA A 21 13.83 18.41 -0.11
N PRO A 22 13.87 17.54 -1.13
CA PRO A 22 13.44 17.93 -2.47
C PRO A 22 12.22 17.12 -2.88
N ASN A 23 11.02 17.68 -2.66
CA ASN A 23 9.79 17.19 -3.26
C ASN A 23 9.56 17.88 -4.61
N ILE A 24 9.33 17.12 -5.66
CA ILE A 24 8.84 17.66 -6.93
C ILE A 24 7.34 17.48 -6.89
N HIS A 25 6.59 18.57 -6.77
CA HIS A 25 5.14 18.51 -6.93
C HIS A 25 4.80 18.08 -8.36
N LEU A 26 3.98 17.05 -8.50
CA LEU A 26 3.64 16.47 -9.80
C LEU A 26 2.21 16.78 -10.22
N SER A 27 1.27 16.70 -9.28
CA SER A 27 -0.16 16.77 -9.60
C SER A 27 -1.04 16.94 -8.35
N GLU A 28 -2.28 17.34 -8.57
CA GLU A 28 -3.36 17.37 -7.59
C GLU A 28 -4.61 16.68 -8.13
N ILE A 29 -5.18 15.75 -7.35
CA ILE A 29 -6.42 15.04 -7.70
C ILE A 29 -7.56 15.58 -6.83
N THR A 30 -8.39 16.45 -7.40
CA THR A 30 -9.51 17.08 -6.69
C THR A 30 -10.72 16.14 -6.59
N TYR A 31 -11.26 16.00 -5.37
CA TYR A 31 -12.48 15.24 -5.11
C TYR A 31 -13.70 16.14 -4.90
N ALA A 32 -14.87 15.60 -5.28
CA ALA A 32 -16.14 16.21 -4.93
C ALA A 32 -16.38 16.21 -3.41
N ARG A 33 -17.17 17.17 -2.93
CA ARG A 33 -17.59 17.24 -1.52
C ARG A 33 -18.24 15.93 -1.09
N ASN A 34 -17.91 15.43 0.11
CA ASN A 34 -18.45 14.19 0.68
C ASN A 34 -18.27 12.93 -0.19
N SER A 35 -17.32 12.94 -1.13
CA SER A 35 -17.05 11.82 -2.01
C SER A 35 -15.59 11.39 -1.93
N SER A 36 -15.39 10.07 -1.98
CA SER A 36 -14.09 9.43 -2.17
C SER A 36 -14.06 8.62 -3.48
N TYR A 37 -14.98 8.84 -4.41
CA TYR A 37 -14.93 8.19 -5.73
C TYR A 37 -13.80 8.81 -6.54
N PHE A 38 -12.90 7.97 -7.05
CA PHE A 38 -11.80 8.42 -7.90
C PHE A 38 -12.37 9.08 -9.16
N PRO A 39 -12.05 10.36 -9.45
CA PRO A 39 -12.57 11.01 -10.63
C PRO A 39 -11.80 10.52 -11.87
N SER A 40 -12.50 9.83 -12.78
CA SER A 40 -11.90 9.19 -13.96
C SER A 40 -11.11 10.15 -14.87
N LYS A 41 -11.43 11.44 -14.86
CA LYS A 41 -10.70 12.48 -15.61
C LYS A 41 -9.20 12.57 -15.26
N TYR A 42 -8.80 12.07 -14.08
CA TYR A 42 -7.40 12.07 -13.63
C TYR A 42 -6.64 10.78 -13.96
N ALA A 43 -7.28 9.76 -14.55
CA ALA A 43 -6.62 8.49 -14.87
C ALA A 43 -5.40 8.68 -15.78
N LYS A 44 -5.58 9.38 -16.91
CA LYS A 44 -4.50 9.67 -17.87
C LYS A 44 -3.32 10.41 -17.24
N GLN A 45 -3.61 11.38 -16.36
CA GLN A 45 -2.57 12.12 -15.64
C GLN A 45 -1.77 11.21 -14.72
N LEU A 46 -2.42 10.24 -14.06
CA LEU A 46 -1.76 9.30 -13.18
C LEU A 46 -0.93 8.27 -13.98
N ASP A 47 -1.39 7.88 -15.17
CA ASP A 47 -0.61 7.04 -16.10
C ASP A 47 0.67 7.74 -16.57
N GLU A 48 0.57 9.01 -16.98
CA GLU A 48 1.74 9.82 -17.37
C GLU A 48 2.73 10.00 -16.19
N LEU A 49 2.20 10.14 -14.98
CA LEU A 49 3.00 10.20 -13.75
C LEU A 49 3.75 8.89 -13.51
N ILE A 50 3.08 7.75 -13.67
CA ILE A 50 3.68 6.41 -13.54
C ILE A 50 4.87 6.29 -14.50
N GLU A 51 4.68 6.62 -15.78
CA GLU A 51 5.75 6.54 -16.78
C GLU A 51 6.95 7.43 -16.44
N SER A 52 6.70 8.67 -16.00
CA SER A 52 7.76 9.66 -15.74
C SER A 52 8.61 9.38 -14.48
N THR A 53 8.13 8.53 -13.57
CA THR A 53 8.76 8.26 -12.27
C THR A 53 9.25 6.82 -12.09
N SER A 54 8.74 5.86 -12.87
CA SER A 54 9.00 4.42 -12.68
C SER A 54 10.49 4.01 -12.67
N ASN A 55 11.34 4.74 -13.37
CA ASN A 55 12.77 4.43 -13.49
C ASN A 55 13.68 5.28 -12.59
N LYS A 56 13.11 6.08 -11.69
CA LYS A 56 13.86 6.99 -10.82
C LYS A 56 13.94 6.42 -9.39
N PRO A 57 15.08 6.52 -8.69
CA PRO A 57 15.16 6.14 -7.29
C PRO A 57 14.40 7.16 -6.42
N GLY A 58 13.46 6.68 -5.62
CA GLY A 58 12.63 7.54 -4.78
C GLY A 58 11.31 6.89 -4.40
N TYR A 59 10.37 7.72 -3.99
CA TYR A 59 9.01 7.31 -3.63
C TYR A 59 8.01 8.40 -3.97
N LEU A 60 6.75 8.00 -4.19
CA LEU A 60 5.63 8.94 -4.25
C LEU A 60 5.16 9.29 -2.85
N LEU A 61 4.88 10.57 -2.64
CA LEU A 61 4.24 11.09 -1.45
C LEU A 61 2.85 11.60 -1.83
N LEU A 62 1.82 11.02 -1.19
CA LEU A 62 0.43 11.42 -1.30
C LEU A 62 0.04 12.20 -0.04
N GLU A 63 -0.31 13.47 -0.18
CA GLU A 63 -0.72 14.31 0.96
C GLU A 63 -2.14 14.79 0.82
N PHE A 64 -2.91 14.71 1.91
CA PHE A 64 -4.23 15.31 1.99
C PHE A 64 -4.29 16.28 3.17
N GLN A 65 -4.77 17.49 2.90
CA GLN A 65 -4.88 18.55 3.91
C GLN A 65 -6.29 18.61 4.50
N ILE A 66 -6.39 18.61 5.83
CA ILE A 66 -7.64 18.80 6.56
C ILE A 66 -7.57 20.15 7.28
N LEU A 67 -8.65 20.91 7.16
CA LEU A 67 -8.82 22.18 7.86
C LEU A 67 -8.62 21.99 9.38
N LYS A 68 -7.80 22.86 9.98
CA LYS A 68 -7.40 22.81 11.39
C LYS A 68 -8.58 22.94 12.33
N LEU A 69 -9.48 23.89 12.03
CA LEU A 69 -10.67 24.16 12.81
C LEU A 69 -11.86 23.46 12.18
N GLN A 70 -12.44 22.50 12.90
CA GLN A 70 -13.58 21.71 12.47
C GLN A 70 -14.78 22.03 13.37
N ALA A 71 -15.99 22.00 12.81
CA ALA A 71 -17.21 22.37 13.54
C ALA A 71 -17.49 21.47 14.76
N SER A 72 -17.12 20.19 14.69
CA SER A 72 -17.27 19.22 15.77
C SER A 72 -16.27 18.06 15.65
N ASP A 73 -16.18 17.23 16.70
CA ASP A 73 -15.39 16.01 16.67
C ASP A 73 -15.90 14.99 15.64
N ASP A 74 -17.22 14.86 15.48
CA ASP A 74 -17.80 13.97 14.48
C ASP A 74 -17.45 14.39 13.05
N VAL A 75 -17.50 15.70 12.78
CA VAL A 75 -17.06 16.26 11.49
C VAL A 75 -15.57 16.00 11.27
N ARG A 76 -14.73 16.17 12.31
CA ARG A 76 -13.29 15.85 12.24
C ARG A 76 -13.04 14.38 11.93
N LYS A 77 -13.72 13.46 12.62
CA LYS A 77 -13.62 12.01 12.38
C LYS A 77 -14.06 11.64 10.96
N TYR A 78 -15.18 12.20 10.52
CA TYR A 78 -15.70 11.99 9.17
C TYR A 78 -14.72 12.51 8.10
N ASN A 79 -14.18 13.71 8.27
CA ASN A 79 -13.21 14.28 7.33
C ASN A 79 -11.90 13.49 7.31
N MET A 80 -11.44 13.00 8.47
CA MET A 80 -10.29 12.08 8.56
C MET A 80 -10.54 10.78 7.82
N TRP A 81 -11.71 10.15 8.03
CA TRP A 81 -12.11 8.96 7.30
C TRP A 81 -12.14 9.20 5.78
N LEU A 82 -12.71 10.33 5.35
CA LEU A 82 -12.83 10.66 3.93
C LEU A 82 -11.45 10.93 3.30
N ALA A 83 -10.54 11.60 4.00
CA ALA A 83 -9.16 11.83 3.57
C ALA A 83 -8.42 10.50 3.33
N ASN A 84 -8.50 9.57 4.29
CA ASN A 84 -7.91 8.23 4.13
C ASN A 84 -8.48 7.52 2.89
N ARG A 85 -9.81 7.50 2.74
CA ARG A 85 -10.47 6.85 1.60
C ARG A 85 -10.03 7.42 0.26
N ARG A 86 -9.81 8.73 0.17
CA ARG A 86 -9.34 9.41 -1.06
C ARG A 86 -7.91 9.04 -1.41
N ILE A 87 -7.02 8.99 -0.41
CA ILE A 87 -5.65 8.50 -0.58
C ILE A 87 -5.66 7.04 -1.03
N ASP A 88 -6.48 6.20 -0.39
CA ASP A 88 -6.57 4.77 -0.69
C ASP A 88 -7.03 4.50 -2.12
N ARG A 89 -7.92 5.33 -2.68
CA ARG A 89 -8.30 5.20 -4.09
C ARG A 89 -7.13 5.38 -5.05
N ILE A 90 -6.24 6.33 -4.76
CA ILE A 90 -5.06 6.57 -5.58
C ILE A 90 -4.06 5.43 -5.38
N LYS A 91 -3.83 4.98 -4.14
CA LYS A 91 -3.00 3.80 -3.85
C LYS A 91 -3.51 2.55 -4.58
N GLN A 92 -4.82 2.33 -4.57
CA GLN A 92 -5.45 1.21 -5.27
C GLN A 92 -5.22 1.31 -6.78
N TYR A 93 -5.35 2.50 -7.38
CA TYR A 93 -5.03 2.72 -8.78
C TYR A 93 -3.56 2.37 -9.08
N LEU A 94 -2.62 2.96 -8.33
CA LEU A 94 -1.18 2.74 -8.51
C LEU A 94 -0.81 1.25 -8.35
N THR A 95 -1.44 0.56 -7.41
CA THR A 95 -1.24 -0.88 -7.19
C THR A 95 -1.73 -1.70 -8.39
N ASN A 96 -2.94 -1.40 -8.89
CA ASN A 96 -3.50 -2.08 -10.06
C ASN A 96 -2.69 -1.83 -11.33
N SER A 97 -2.09 -0.65 -11.45
CA SER A 97 -1.17 -0.28 -12.54
C SER A 97 0.25 -0.81 -12.33
N HIS A 98 0.50 -1.65 -11.31
CA HIS A 98 1.80 -2.23 -11.00
C HIS A 98 2.91 -1.19 -10.82
N TYR A 99 2.60 -0.05 -10.20
CA TYR A 99 3.57 1.01 -9.98
C TYR A 99 4.76 0.51 -9.14
N PRO A 100 6.01 0.64 -9.62
CA PRO A 100 7.15 -0.07 -9.05
C PRO A 100 7.75 0.61 -7.81
N ALA A 101 7.55 1.91 -7.64
CA ALA A 101 8.16 2.66 -6.54
C ALA A 101 7.28 2.67 -5.27
N PRO A 102 7.88 2.80 -4.08
CA PRO A 102 7.13 2.97 -2.84
C PRO A 102 6.16 4.15 -2.88
N VAL A 103 5.02 4.00 -2.21
CA VAL A 103 4.00 5.04 -2.07
C VAL A 103 3.77 5.32 -0.58
N ILE A 104 4.08 6.54 -0.15
CA ILE A 104 3.90 7.02 1.22
C ILE A 104 2.74 7.98 1.24
N SER A 105 1.96 7.96 2.32
CA SER A 105 0.82 8.86 2.50
C SER A 105 0.91 9.64 3.80
N ARG A 106 0.45 10.88 3.78
CA ARG A 106 0.33 11.74 4.96
C ARG A 106 -1.00 12.50 4.94
N ILE A 107 -1.61 12.66 6.12
CA ILE A 107 -2.73 13.56 6.33
C ILE A 107 -2.25 14.72 7.22
N LEU A 108 -2.38 15.94 6.71
CA LEU A 108 -1.97 17.16 7.40
C LEU A 108 -3.20 17.83 8.00
N THR A 109 -3.31 17.86 9.33
CA THR A 109 -4.52 18.36 10.02
C THR A 109 -4.43 19.83 10.46
N ALA A 110 -3.55 20.61 9.84
CA ALA A 110 -3.24 21.97 10.24
C ALA A 110 -3.52 23.01 9.14
N SER A 111 -4.29 22.65 8.12
CA SER A 111 -4.57 23.56 7.00
C SER A 111 -5.51 24.69 7.43
N ASN A 112 -5.36 25.85 6.79
CA ASN A 112 -6.31 26.97 6.93
C ASN A 112 -7.35 27.00 5.80
N GLU A 113 -7.29 26.03 4.88
CA GLU A 113 -8.13 25.97 3.68
C GLU A 113 -8.94 24.67 3.64
N ASP A 114 -10.16 24.72 3.12
CA ASP A 114 -11.00 23.54 2.84
C ASP A 114 -10.62 22.93 1.48
N LEU A 115 -9.39 22.41 1.44
CA LEU A 115 -8.83 21.70 0.29
C LEU A 115 -9.43 20.29 0.20
N ARG A 116 -9.62 19.83 -1.04
CA ARG A 116 -10.27 18.53 -1.33
C ARG A 116 -9.47 17.70 -2.31
N ASP A 117 -8.23 18.05 -2.50
CA ASP A 117 -7.26 17.44 -3.37
C ASP A 117 -6.33 16.52 -2.57
N VAL A 118 -5.93 15.42 -3.23
CA VAL A 118 -4.73 14.70 -2.82
C VAL A 118 -3.59 15.27 -3.67
N SER A 119 -2.62 15.89 -3.01
CA SER A 119 -1.38 16.34 -3.62
C SER A 119 -0.46 15.13 -3.83
N ILE A 120 0.15 15.06 -5.01
CA ILE A 120 1.07 14.00 -5.40
C ILE A 120 2.43 14.63 -5.68
N SER A 121 3.43 14.20 -4.92
CA SER A 121 4.81 14.67 -5.07
C SER A 121 5.77 13.50 -5.20
N TRP A 122 6.86 13.70 -5.94
CA TRP A 122 7.97 12.76 -6.00
C TRP A 122 9.09 13.16 -5.06
N CYS A 123 9.53 12.21 -4.24
CA CYS A 123 10.61 12.37 -3.29
C CYS A 123 11.83 11.59 -3.77
N ASN A 124 12.93 12.29 -4.07
CA ASN A 124 14.16 11.65 -4.53
C ASN A 124 14.80 10.82 -3.41
N GLY A 125 15.16 9.58 -3.72
CA GLY A 125 15.62 8.58 -2.74
C GLY A 125 17.01 8.81 -2.16
N THR A 126 17.72 9.87 -2.58
CA THR A 126 19.10 10.16 -2.13
C THR A 126 19.22 10.48 -0.64
N GLN A 127 18.10 10.68 0.08
CA GLN A 127 18.10 10.94 1.53
C GLN A 127 17.23 9.98 2.36
N SER A 128 16.66 8.92 1.77
CA SER A 128 15.61 8.15 2.44
C SER A 128 15.87 6.64 2.44
N SER A 129 16.89 6.21 3.16
CA SER A 129 17.14 4.78 3.43
C SER A 129 16.05 4.13 4.30
N ALA A 130 15.30 4.92 5.08
CA ALA A 130 14.29 4.40 5.99
C ALA A 130 12.85 4.34 5.43
N ALA A 131 12.49 5.24 4.51
CA ALA A 131 11.19 5.23 3.85
C ALA A 131 10.96 3.95 3.04
N VAL A 132 12.01 3.48 2.37
CA VAL A 132 12.00 2.22 1.60
C VAL A 132 11.81 1.02 2.53
N ALA A 133 12.38 1.03 3.73
CA ALA A 133 12.23 -0.05 4.71
C ALA A 133 10.80 -0.13 5.30
N LEU A 134 10.16 1.01 5.56
CA LEU A 134 8.77 1.07 6.03
C LEU A 134 7.77 0.55 4.98
N ALA A 135 7.97 0.90 3.70
CA ALA A 135 7.12 0.41 2.61
C ALA A 135 7.31 -1.09 2.34
N ALA A 136 8.51 -1.64 2.59
CA ALA A 136 8.78 -3.07 2.46
C ALA A 136 8.14 -3.92 3.57
N ALA A 137 7.94 -3.35 4.76
CA ALA A 137 7.35 -4.04 5.91
C ALA A 137 5.83 -4.27 5.79
N ASP A 138 5.14 -3.52 4.92
CA ASP A 138 3.69 -3.65 4.67
C ASP A 138 3.36 -4.70 3.58
N LYS A 139 4.39 -5.34 3.00
CA LYS A 139 4.21 -6.46 2.07
C LYS A 139 4.10 -7.77 2.87
N PRO A 140 3.03 -8.57 2.71
CA PRO A 140 2.96 -9.89 3.33
C PRO A 140 4.14 -10.75 2.84
N PRO A 141 4.74 -11.58 3.71
CA PRO A 141 5.89 -12.39 3.35
C PRO A 141 5.54 -13.32 2.18
N PRO A 142 6.49 -13.59 1.26
CA PRO A 142 6.28 -14.57 0.21
C PRO A 142 5.97 -15.91 0.87
N VAL A 143 4.81 -16.46 0.55
CA VAL A 143 4.44 -17.84 0.88
C VAL A 143 5.52 -18.72 0.26
N LYS A 144 6.34 -19.36 1.10
CA LYS A 144 7.22 -20.44 0.66
C LYS A 144 6.31 -21.60 0.26
N ASP A 145 6.21 -21.83 -1.05
CA ASP A 145 5.68 -23.08 -1.57
C ASP A 145 6.54 -24.23 -1.02
N ILE A 146 5.99 -24.95 -0.04
CA ILE A 146 6.55 -26.23 0.38
C ILE A 146 6.10 -27.21 -0.69
N SER A 147 7.00 -27.51 -1.63
CA SER A 147 6.85 -28.64 -2.52
C SER A 147 6.81 -29.92 -1.68
N LEU A 148 5.62 -30.52 -1.55
CA LEU A 148 5.51 -31.90 -1.08
C LEU A 148 6.21 -32.80 -2.10
N ALA A 149 7.30 -33.43 -1.66
CA ALA A 149 7.92 -34.52 -2.39
C ALA A 149 6.92 -35.68 -2.48
N SER A 150 6.52 -36.03 -3.71
CA SER A 150 5.82 -37.27 -4.00
C SER A 150 6.71 -38.46 -3.65
N ILE A 151 6.38 -39.13 -2.56
CA ILE A 151 6.89 -40.46 -2.24
C ILE A 151 6.06 -41.47 -3.05
N ASN A 152 6.67 -42.04 -4.09
CA ASN A 152 6.18 -43.24 -4.74
C ASN A 152 6.41 -44.44 -3.81
N SER A 153 5.36 -45.21 -3.54
CA SER A 153 5.47 -46.64 -3.26
C SER A 153 4.24 -47.31 -3.85
N GLU A 154 4.50 -48.03 -4.93
CA GLU A 154 3.68 -49.12 -5.43
C GLU A 154 3.64 -50.19 -4.33
N ASP A 155 2.46 -50.71 -4.01
CA ASP A 155 2.27 -52.12 -3.66
C ASP A 155 0.79 -52.50 -3.73
N ASP A 156 0.56 -53.63 -4.38
CA ASP A 156 -0.70 -54.29 -4.69
C ASP A 156 -1.59 -54.60 -3.47
N ALA A 157 -2.90 -54.45 -3.64
CA ALA A 157 -3.87 -55.49 -3.26
C ALA A 157 -5.26 -55.18 -3.82
N SER A 158 -5.72 -56.07 -4.70
CA SER A 158 -7.10 -56.24 -5.18
C SER A 158 -8.12 -56.35 -4.04
N ILE A 159 -9.37 -55.92 -4.28
CA ILE A 159 -10.62 -56.70 -4.12
C ILE A 159 -11.84 -55.91 -4.67
N ASN A 160 -12.77 -56.69 -5.21
CA ASN A 160 -13.92 -56.41 -6.09
C ASN A 160 -15.09 -55.53 -5.56
N SER A 161 -16.00 -55.24 -6.51
CA SER A 161 -17.47 -55.02 -6.40
C SER A 161 -17.90 -53.67 -5.78
N ASP A 162 -18.86 -52.90 -6.28
CA ASP A 162 -20.04 -53.19 -7.09
C ASP A 162 -20.50 -51.97 -7.90
N THR A 163 -21.29 -52.28 -8.92
CA THR A 163 -21.98 -51.38 -9.83
C THR A 163 -23.11 -50.62 -9.13
N HIS A 164 -23.24 -49.31 -9.38
CA HIS A 164 -24.58 -48.74 -9.65
C HIS A 164 -24.51 -47.43 -10.43
N ALA A 165 -25.06 -47.50 -11.65
CA ALA A 165 -25.40 -46.35 -12.47
C ALA A 165 -26.59 -45.57 -11.86
N GLY A 166 -26.58 -44.24 -12.05
CA GLY A 166 -27.67 -43.34 -11.72
C GLY A 166 -27.54 -42.00 -12.44
N THR A 167 -28.06 -41.96 -13.67
CA THR A 167 -28.28 -40.76 -14.50
C THR A 167 -29.48 -39.95 -13.98
N PHE A 168 -29.41 -38.60 -14.02
CA PHE A 168 -30.44 -37.62 -14.49
C PHE A 168 -29.99 -36.20 -14.05
N SER A 169 -29.54 -35.29 -14.91
CA SER A 169 -30.28 -34.39 -15.82
C SER A 169 -31.38 -33.57 -15.14
N GLY A 170 -31.26 -32.23 -15.18
CA GLY A 170 -32.37 -31.34 -14.81
C GLY A 170 -31.98 -29.87 -14.61
N SER A 171 -32.03 -29.11 -15.69
CA SER A 171 -31.96 -27.64 -15.72
C SER A 171 -33.12 -26.98 -14.96
N ARG A 172 -32.83 -25.85 -14.30
CA ARG A 172 -33.57 -24.58 -14.46
C ARG A 172 -32.81 -23.44 -13.82
#